data_AF-A0A7X8KC84-F1
#
_entry.id   AF-A0A7X8KC84-F1
#
_cell.length_a   1.000
_cell.length_b   1.000
_cell.length_c   1.000
_cell.angle_alpha   90.00
_cell.angle_beta   90.00
_cell.angle_gamma   90.00
#
_symmetry.space_group_name_H-M   'P 1'
#
loop_
_entity.id
_entity.type
_entity.pdbx_description
1 polymer ?
#
loop_
_entity_poly.entity_id
_entity_poly.type
_entity_poly.pdbx_seq_one_letter_code
_entity_poly.pdbx_strand_id
1 'polypeptide(L)'
;MKQKIDLPPVEEVVLPKLFNLRPGYYLLGLMILVVLLLIFLLGFLPGIRKGGRYVTFEAPLSETGILLDGKYLGSATHQYFVPSGNHTIAYVKADQIYAETEIHVDHPV
;
A
#
# COMPACT_ATOMS: atom_id res chain seq x y z
N MET A 1 0.42 -60.95 28.77
CA MET A 1 1.64 -60.14 28.97
C MET A 1 1.82 -59.25 27.74
N LYS A 2 1.88 -57.92 27.91
CA LYS A 2 1.91 -56.96 26.79
C LYS A 2 3.33 -56.87 26.24
N GLN A 3 3.55 -57.18 24.97
CA GLN A 3 4.86 -57.03 24.31
C GLN A 3 5.27 -55.56 24.38
N LYS A 4 6.44 -55.28 24.97
CA LYS A 4 7.08 -53.97 24.88
C LYS A 4 7.74 -53.90 23.51
N ILE A 5 7.30 -52.94 22.70
CA ILE A 5 7.94 -52.63 21.43
C ILE A 5 9.16 -51.77 21.78
N ASP A 6 10.36 -52.32 21.64
CA ASP A 6 11.60 -51.54 21.72
C ASP A 6 11.74 -50.74 20.42
N LEU A 7 11.56 -49.42 20.53
CA LEU A 7 11.80 -48.50 19.44
C LEU A 7 13.31 -48.36 19.24
N PRO A 8 13.80 -48.30 17.98
CA PRO A 8 15.21 -48.06 17.71
C PRO A 8 15.63 -46.69 18.28
N PRO A 9 16.90 -46.55 18.73
CA PRO A 9 17.39 -45.28 19.22
C PRO A 9 17.36 -44.25 18.10
N VAL A 10 16.57 -43.20 18.28
CA VAL A 10 16.50 -42.05 17.37
C VAL A 10 17.46 -40.99 17.91
N GLU A 11 18.41 -40.54 17.09
CA GLU A 11 19.26 -39.41 17.44
C GLU A 11 18.41 -38.15 17.60
N GLU A 12 18.58 -37.45 18.71
CA GLU A 12 17.87 -36.20 18.96
C GLU A 12 18.36 -35.13 17.96
N VAL A 13 17.41 -34.53 17.24
CA VAL A 13 17.72 -33.43 16.31
C VAL A 13 17.98 -32.16 17.12
N VAL A 14 19.25 -31.81 17.28
CA VAL A 14 19.67 -30.59 18.01
C VAL A 14 19.98 -29.48 17.01
N LEU A 15 19.30 -28.35 17.15
CA LEU A 15 19.60 -27.15 16.36
C LEU A 15 20.94 -26.53 16.82
N PRO A 16 21.81 -26.13 15.87
CA PRO A 16 23.08 -25.51 16.22
C PRO A 16 22.88 -24.13 16.84
N LYS A 17 23.80 -23.73 17.71
CA LYS A 17 23.88 -22.34 18.19
C LYS A 17 24.42 -21.47 17.06
N LEU A 18 23.64 -20.49 16.63
CA LEU A 18 24.06 -19.50 15.65
C LEU A 18 24.45 -18.20 16.38
N PHE A 19 25.61 -17.60 16.08
CA PHE A 19 26.12 -16.39 16.76
C PHE A 19 26.17 -16.50 18.30
N ASN A 20 26.48 -17.69 18.82
CA ASN A 20 26.44 -17.98 20.26
C ASN A 20 25.04 -17.79 20.93
N LEU A 21 23.99 -17.64 20.13
CA LEU A 21 22.61 -17.56 20.58
C LEU A 21 22.01 -18.95 20.69
N ARG A 22 21.16 -19.14 21.70
CA ARG A 22 20.36 -20.36 21.83
C ARG A 22 19.32 -20.40 20.70
N PRO A 23 18.98 -21.60 20.18
CA PRO A 23 18.01 -21.78 19.11
C PRO A 23 16.71 -20.97 19.22
N GLY A 24 16.14 -20.93 20.43
CA GLY A 24 14.92 -20.18 20.69
C GLY A 24 15.01 -18.69 20.36
N TYR A 25 16.16 -18.03 20.55
CA TYR A 25 16.29 -16.59 20.34
C TYR A 25 16.32 -16.20 18.86
N TYR A 26 17.09 -16.91 18.03
CA TYR A 26 17.11 -16.58 16.60
C TYR A 26 15.80 -16.98 15.91
N LEU A 27 15.14 -18.05 16.38
CA LEU A 27 13.80 -18.43 15.90
C LEU A 27 12.77 -17.36 16.25
N LEU A 28 12.79 -16.86 17.50
CA LEU A 28 11.92 -15.76 17.92
C LEU A 28 12.18 -14.49 17.09
N GLY A 29 13.46 -14.12 16.91
CA GLY A 29 13.83 -12.97 16.09
C GLY A 29 13.35 -13.10 14.64
N LEU A 30 13.51 -14.28 14.04
CA LEU A 30 13.00 -14.57 12.69
C LEU A 30 11.48 -14.44 12.63
N MET A 31 10.75 -14.98 13.62
CA MET A 31 9.29 -14.84 13.67
C MET A 31 8.85 -13.39 13.76
N ILE A 32 9.49 -12.58 14.61
CA ILE A 32 9.20 -11.14 14.73
C ILE A 32 9.47 -10.44 13.40
N LEU A 33 10.60 -10.72 12.75
CA LEU A 33 10.96 -10.12 11.47
C LEU A 33 9.92 -10.45 10.39
N VAL A 34 9.49 -11.71 10.31
CA VAL A 34 8.45 -12.15 9.36
C VAL A 34 7.13 -11.44 9.64
N VAL A 35 6.71 -11.33 10.90
CA VAL A 35 5.48 -10.61 11.26
C VAL A 35 5.56 -9.13 10.88
N LEU A 36 6.67 -8.45 11.20
CA LEU A 36 6.89 -7.05 10.80
C LEU A 36 6.89 -6.88 9.28
N LEU A 37 7.53 -7.81 8.56
CA LEU A 37 7.54 -7.80 7.10
C LEU A 37 6.10 -7.96 6.55
N LEU A 38 5.30 -8.86 7.10
CA LEU A 38 3.90 -9.04 6.68
C LEU A 38 3.07 -7.78 6.95
N ILE A 39 3.22 -7.15 8.12
CA ILE A 39 2.56 -5.88 8.44
C ILE A 39 2.98 -4.80 7.45
N PHE A 40 4.26 -4.70 7.12
CA PHE A 40 4.76 -3.75 6.12
C PHE A 40 4.18 -4.01 4.73
N LEU A 41 4.23 -5.26 4.25
CA LEU A 41 3.76 -5.62 2.91
C LEU A 41 2.25 -5.42 2.75
N LEU A 42 1.46 -5.66 3.79
CA LEU A 42 0.00 -5.58 3.73
C LEU A 42 -0.54 -4.21 4.12
N GLY A 43 0.07 -3.53 5.09
CA GLY A 43 -0.42 -2.26 5.62
C GLY A 43 0.24 -1.03 4.98
N PHE A 44 1.56 -1.07 4.79
CA PHE A 44 2.32 0.12 4.40
C PHE A 44 2.65 0.15 2.91
N LEU A 45 3.13 -0.95 2.35
CA LEU A 45 3.51 -1.04 0.94
C LEU A 45 2.41 -0.63 -0.05
N PRO A 46 1.12 -1.05 0.09
CA PRO A 46 0.09 -0.61 -0.84
C PRO A 46 -0.18 0.89 -0.73
N GLY A 47 -0.08 1.47 0.47
CA GLY A 47 -0.20 2.91 0.69
C GLY A 47 0.94 3.70 0.06
N ILE A 48 2.17 3.19 0.17
CA ILE A 48 3.35 3.79 -0.46
C ILE A 48 3.28 3.67 -1.98
N ARG A 49 2.86 2.54 -2.54
CA ARG A 49 2.82 2.37 -4.01
C ARG A 49 1.70 3.16 -4.70
N LYS A 50 0.63 3.47 -3.98
CA LYS A 50 -0.53 4.22 -4.51
C LYS A 50 -0.58 5.63 -3.92
N GLY A 51 0.59 6.28 -3.83
CA GLY A 51 0.70 7.65 -3.37
C GLY A 51 0.01 8.63 -4.32
N GLY A 52 -0.40 9.75 -3.76
CA GLY A 52 -1.08 10.85 -4.44
C GLY A 52 -1.30 12.00 -3.47
N ARG A 53 -2.02 13.03 -3.89
CA ARG A 53 -2.30 14.23 -3.09
C ARG A 53 -3.75 14.64 -3.21
N TYR A 54 -4.30 15.23 -2.15
CA TYR A 54 -5.56 15.95 -2.24
C TYR A 54 -5.33 17.28 -2.93
N VAL A 55 -5.98 17.47 -4.08
CA VAL A 55 -5.90 18.70 -4.87
C VAL A 55 -7.21 19.46 -4.66
N THR A 56 -7.09 20.74 -4.29
CA THR A 56 -8.22 21.66 -4.28
C THR A 56 -8.38 22.20 -5.70
N PHE A 57 -9.58 22.06 -6.24
CA PHE A 57 -9.92 22.66 -7.51
C PHE A 57 -10.75 23.92 -7.26
N GLU A 58 -10.47 24.95 -8.03
CA GLU A 58 -11.25 26.17 -8.07
C GLU A 58 -11.65 26.45 -9.51
N ALA A 59 -12.89 26.86 -9.73
CA ALA A 59 -13.40 27.21 -11.04
C ALA A 59 -14.14 28.55 -10.99
N PRO A 60 -14.03 29.39 -12.04
CA PRO A 60 -14.69 30.69 -12.08
C PRO A 60 -16.21 30.57 -12.25
N LEU A 61 -16.68 29.44 -12.78
CA LEU A 61 -18.09 29.19 -13.03
C LEU A 61 -18.69 28.32 -11.91
N SER A 62 -19.83 28.75 -11.38
CA SER A 62 -20.63 27.92 -10.46
C SER A 62 -21.02 26.60 -11.10
N GLU A 63 -21.07 25.54 -10.28
CA GLU A 63 -21.46 24.18 -10.67
C GLU A 63 -20.59 23.56 -11.77
N THR A 64 -19.30 23.92 -11.80
CA THR A 64 -18.36 23.28 -12.71
C THR A 64 -18.06 21.86 -12.28
N GLY A 65 -18.25 20.91 -13.20
CA GLY A 65 -17.81 19.53 -13.08
C GLY A 65 -16.32 19.38 -13.43
N ILE A 66 -15.66 18.40 -12.82
CA ILE A 66 -14.26 18.05 -13.09
C ILE A 66 -14.20 16.65 -13.65
N LEU A 67 -13.44 16.49 -14.74
CA LEU A 67 -12.97 15.21 -15.21
C LEU A 67 -11.46 15.10 -15.00
N LEU A 68 -11.04 13.96 -14.47
CA LEU A 68 -9.64 13.55 -14.37
C LEU A 68 -9.41 12.40 -15.33
N ASP A 69 -8.55 12.58 -16.33
CA ASP A 69 -8.26 11.62 -17.39
C ASP A 69 -9.55 11.08 -18.06
N GLY A 70 -10.53 11.96 -18.27
CA GLY A 70 -11.84 11.63 -18.83
C GLY A 70 -12.84 10.98 -17.86
N LYS A 71 -12.48 10.77 -16.59
CA LYS A 71 -13.39 10.26 -15.55
C LYS A 71 -13.95 11.40 -14.70
N TYR A 72 -15.28 11.48 -14.58
CA TYR A 72 -15.95 12.47 -13.75
C TYR A 72 -15.62 12.26 -12.25
N LEU A 73 -15.02 13.28 -11.62
CA LEU A 73 -14.71 13.30 -10.18
C LEU A 73 -15.83 13.93 -9.36
N GLY A 74 -16.43 15.01 -9.86
CA GLY A 74 -17.42 15.79 -9.12
C GLY A 74 -17.31 17.29 -9.37
N SER A 75 -17.61 18.09 -8.36
CA SER A 75 -17.72 19.56 -8.46
C SER A 75 -16.43 20.27 -8.06
N ALA A 76 -16.06 21.32 -8.79
CA ALA A 76 -14.87 22.15 -8.59
C ALA A 76 -14.88 23.08 -7.36
N THR A 77 -15.58 22.69 -6.30
CA THR A 77 -15.59 23.39 -4.99
C THR A 77 -15.10 22.47 -3.87
N HIS A 78 -14.61 21.27 -4.22
CA HIS A 78 -14.18 20.25 -3.27
C HIS A 78 -12.74 19.81 -3.53
N GLN A 79 -12.17 19.15 -2.53
CA GLN A 79 -10.88 18.48 -2.64
C GLN A 79 -11.07 17.03 -3.07
N TYR A 80 -10.27 16.58 -4.04
CA TYR A 80 -10.26 15.19 -4.49
C TYR A 80 -8.86 14.62 -4.40
N PHE A 81 -8.78 13.32 -4.10
CA PHE A 81 -7.53 12.58 -4.15
C PHE A 81 -7.15 12.32 -5.61
N VAL A 82 -6.00 12.85 -6.01
CA VAL A 82 -5.40 12.62 -7.34
C VAL A 82 -4.18 11.72 -7.13
N PRO A 83 -4.11 10.56 -7.82
CA PRO A 83 -2.92 9.72 -7.81
C PRO A 83 -1.67 10.48 -8.26
N SER A 84 -0.50 9.98 -7.91
CA SER A 84 0.76 10.50 -8.44
C SER A 84 0.92 10.13 -9.92
N GLY A 85 1.48 11.05 -10.70
CA GLY A 85 1.64 10.91 -12.15
C GLY A 85 1.21 12.15 -12.92
N ASN A 86 1.18 12.01 -14.24
CA ASN A 86 0.65 13.02 -15.15
C ASN A 86 -0.85 12.78 -15.33
N HIS A 87 -1.64 13.82 -15.08
CA HIS A 87 -3.08 13.77 -15.20
C HIS A 87 -3.59 14.94 -16.01
N THR A 88 -4.61 14.69 -16.82
CA THR A 88 -5.32 15.72 -17.57
C THR A 88 -6.60 16.07 -16.84
N ILE A 89 -6.78 17.34 -16.53
CA ILE A 89 -7.98 17.87 -15.87
C ILE A 89 -8.79 18.62 -16.91
N ALA A 90 -10.05 18.24 -17.07
CA ALA A 90 -11.02 18.99 -17.87
C ALA A 90 -12.14 19.55 -17.00
N TYR A 91 -12.44 20.84 -17.19
CA TYR A 91 -13.54 21.53 -16.53
C TYR A 91 -14.76 21.53 -17.45
N VAL A 92 -15.88 21.03 -16.93
CA VAL A 92 -17.13 20.85 -17.68
C VAL A 92 -18.26 21.65 -17.07
N LYS A 93 -19.08 22.24 -17.93
CA LYS A 93 -20.35 22.85 -17.55
C LYS A 93 -21.40 22.51 -18.61
N ALA A 94 -22.56 22.03 -18.18
CA ALA A 94 -23.65 21.60 -19.07
C ALA A 94 -23.16 20.69 -20.21
N ASP A 95 -22.40 19.65 -19.85
CA ASP A 95 -21.79 18.66 -20.76
C ASP A 95 -20.80 19.24 -21.79
N GLN A 96 -20.39 20.50 -21.64
CA GLN A 96 -19.37 21.12 -22.49
C GLN A 96 -18.06 21.33 -21.71
N ILE A 97 -16.95 20.82 -22.27
CA ILE A 97 -15.60 21.11 -21.77
C ILE A 97 -15.24 22.52 -22.21
N TYR A 98 -14.88 23.38 -21.25
CA TYR A 98 -14.51 24.77 -21.54
C TYR A 98 -13.04 25.10 -21.22
N ALA A 99 -12.39 24.28 -20.40
CA ALA A 99 -10.97 24.41 -20.09
C ALA A 99 -10.36 23.03 -19.83
N GLU A 100 -9.12 22.86 -20.24
CA GLU A 100 -8.34 21.64 -20.03
C GLU A 100 -6.91 22.04 -19.62
N THR A 101 -6.36 21.33 -18.64
CA THR A 101 -5.01 21.57 -18.13
C THR A 101 -4.36 20.26 -17.77
N GLU A 102 -3.06 20.15 -18.02
CA GLU A 102 -2.26 19.03 -17.55
C GLU A 102 -1.63 19.39 -16.22
N ILE A 103 -1.64 18.46 -15.28
CA ILE A 103 -0.95 18.59 -14.00
C ILE A 103 -0.04 17.39 -13.77
N HIS A 104 1.09 17.68 -13.13
CA HIS A 104 1.94 16.66 -12.56
C HIS A 104 1.70 16.60 -11.05
N VAL A 105 1.32 15.42 -10.55
CA VAL A 105 1.19 15.16 -9.12
C VAL A 105 2.38 14.34 -8.67
N ASP A 106 3.22 14.95 -7.85
CA ASP A 106 4.37 14.28 -7.27
C ASP A 106 3.95 13.17 -6.32
N HIS A 107 4.81 12.16 -6.22
CA HIS A 107 4.70 11.16 -5.19
C HIS A 107 5.06 11.78 -3.82
N PRO A 108 4.29 11.54 -2.74
CA PRO A 108 4.54 12.14 -1.42
C PRO A 108 5.78 11.60 -0.69
N VAL A 109 6.47 10.62 -1.27
CA VAL A 109 7.67 9.94 -0.73
C VAL A 109 8.74 9.89 -1.79
#